data_AF-I4GW29-F1
#
_entry.id   AF-I4GW29-F1
#
_cell.length_a   1.000
_cell.length_b   1.000
_cell.length_c   1.000
_cell.angle_alpha   90.00
_cell.angle_beta   90.00
_cell.angle_gamma   90.00
#
_symmetry.space_group_name_H-M   'P 1'
#
loop_
_entity.id
_entity.type
_entity.pdbx_description
1 polymer ?
#
loop_
_entity_poly.entity_id
_entity_poly.type
_entity_poly.pdbx_seq_one_letter_code
_entity_poly.pdbx_strand_id
1 'polypeptide(L)'
;MLLYRSFNISADGTRIQLGWYLGIFDRKLRYFTANSQLVPTPQEAELQQRQAKEQAILEKEQALLEKERERQAKEKLAQKLRELGIDPDTI
;
A
#
# COMPACT_ATOMS: atom_id res chain seq x y z
N MET A 1 -21.96 2.70 27.78
CA MET A 1 -21.21 3.54 28.73
C MET A 1 -19.76 3.56 28.25
N LEU A 2 -19.31 4.67 27.65
CA LEU A 2 -17.93 4.82 27.16
C LEU A 2 -17.08 5.32 28.33
N LEU A 3 -16.04 4.58 28.70
CA LEU A 3 -15.19 4.94 29.83
C LEU A 3 -14.00 5.78 29.30
N TYR A 4 -13.92 7.04 29.72
CA TYR A 4 -12.86 7.96 29.30
C TYR A 4 -11.60 7.69 30.14
N ARG A 5 -10.55 7.15 29.52
CA ARG A 5 -9.22 7.05 30.16
C ARG A 5 -8.15 7.50 29.19
N SER A 6 -7.70 8.74 29.35
CA SER A 6 -6.60 9.31 28.58
C SER A 6 -5.31 8.57 28.90
N PHE A 7 -4.80 7.77 27.96
CA PHE A 7 -3.48 7.14 28.05
C PHE A 7 -2.49 7.95 27.21
N ASN A 8 -1.32 8.24 27.80
CA ASN A 8 -0.19 8.86 27.11
C ASN A 8 0.78 7.74 26.71
N ILE A 9 1.00 7.53 25.41
CA ILE A 9 2.12 6.72 24.91
C ILE A 9 3.13 7.70 24.31
N SER A 10 4.30 7.82 24.92
CA SER A 10 5.39 8.68 24.45
C SER A 10 6.61 7.79 24.21
N ALA A 11 7.06 7.70 22.96
CA ALA A 11 8.26 6.92 22.58
C ALA A 11 9.49 7.83 22.33
N ASP A 12 9.31 9.15 22.34
CA ASP A 12 10.30 10.12 21.85
C ASP A 12 10.23 11.50 22.56
N GLY A 13 9.47 11.64 23.64
CA GLY A 13 9.45 12.88 24.45
C GLY A 13 8.69 14.07 23.84
N THR A 14 8.12 13.93 22.64
CA THR A 14 7.10 14.86 22.15
C THR A 14 5.74 14.43 22.70
N ARG A 15 5.06 15.33 23.43
CA ARG A 15 3.81 15.02 24.12
C ARG A 15 2.66 15.02 23.13
N ILE A 16 2.42 13.88 22.47
CA ILE A 16 1.26 13.69 21.60
C ILE A 16 0.10 13.16 22.44
N GLN A 17 -0.93 13.97 22.66
CA GLN A 17 -2.13 13.56 23.40
C GLN A 17 -3.08 12.83 22.46
N LEU A 18 -2.93 11.51 22.39
CA LEU A 18 -3.80 10.65 21.59
C LEU A 18 -5.15 10.48 22.29
N GLY A 19 -6.20 11.13 21.77
CA GLY A 19 -7.59 10.97 22.22
C GLY A 19 -8.16 9.62 21.78
N TRP A 20 -7.74 8.54 22.45
CA TRP A 20 -8.23 7.18 22.19
C TRP A 20 -9.39 6.86 23.14
N TYR A 21 -10.47 6.32 22.59
CA TYR A 21 -11.69 5.98 23.31
C TYR A 21 -11.70 4.47 23.55
N LEU A 22 -12.04 4.04 24.76
CA LEU A 22 -12.18 2.62 25.07
C LEU A 22 -13.66 2.24 24.96
N GLY A 23 -13.98 1.38 24.00
CA GLY A 23 -15.33 0.89 23.75
C GLY A 23 -15.40 -0.64 23.81
N ILE A 24 -16.62 -1.17 23.87
CA ILE A 24 -16.87 -2.62 23.78
C ILE A 24 -17.29 -2.92 22.35
N PHE A 25 -16.50 -3.75 21.66
CA PHE A 25 -16.81 -4.26 20.33
C PHE A 25 -16.58 -5.77 20.32
N ASP A 26 -17.57 -6.54 19.85
CA ASP A 26 -17.54 -8.01 19.88
C ASP A 26 -17.28 -8.59 21.29
N ARG A 27 -17.95 -8.04 22.31
CA ARG A 27 -17.75 -8.39 23.75
C ARG A 27 -16.31 -8.22 24.26
N LYS A 28 -15.43 -7.56 23.50
CA LYS A 28 -14.03 -7.28 23.83
C LYS A 28 -13.80 -5.78 23.96
N LEU A 29 -12.89 -5.39 24.86
CA LEU A 29 -12.44 -4.01 24.97
C LEU A 29 -11.56 -3.67 23.77
N ARG A 30 -11.97 -2.67 22.97
CA ARG A 30 -11.24 -2.20 21.79
C ARG A 30 -11.07 -0.68 21.85
N TYR A 31 -9.96 -0.20 21.31
CA TYR A 31 -9.68 1.22 21.18
C TYR A 31 -10.36 1.80 19.94
N PHE A 32 -10.81 3.03 20.04
CA PHE A 32 -11.41 3.81 18.97
C PHE A 32 -10.69 5.15 18.85
N THR A 33 -10.58 5.67 17.63
CA THR A 33 -10.05 7.00 17.36
C THR A 33 -11.06 8.08 17.76
N ALA A 34 -10.65 9.36 17.76
CA ALA A 34 -11.55 10.49 17.97
C ALA A 34 -12.71 10.57 16.97
N ASN A 35 -12.55 9.95 15.80
CA ASN A 35 -13.59 9.85 14.79
C ASN A 35 -14.50 8.62 15.00
N SER A 36 -14.45 7.99 16.18
CA SER A 36 -15.17 6.74 16.50
C SER A 36 -14.84 5.57 15.58
N GLN A 37 -13.67 5.56 14.95
CA GLN A 37 -13.21 4.43 14.14
C GLN A 37 -12.47 3.43 15.01
N LEU A 38 -12.74 2.14 14.84
CA LEU A 38 -12.03 1.08 15.56
C LEU A 38 -10.53 1.14 15.22
N VAL A 39 -9.67 1.27 16.23
CA VAL A 39 -8.22 1.24 16.04
C VAL A 39 -7.82 -0.22 15.82
N PRO A 40 -7.18 -0.54 14.68
CA PRO A 40 -6.67 -1.88 14.45
C PRO A 40 -5.61 -2.19 15.51
N THR A 41 -5.53 -3.45 15.91
CA THR A 41 -4.44 -3.90 16.78
C THR A 41 -3.09 -3.72 16.07
N PRO A 42 -1.97 -3.53 16.80
CA PRO A 42 -0.65 -3.44 16.18
C PRO A 42 -0.36 -4.60 15.21
N GLN A 43 -0.82 -5.81 15.56
CA GLN A 43 -0.71 -7.00 14.71
C GLN A 43 -1.53 -6.90 13.42
N GLU A 44 -2.79 -6.43 13.51
CA GLU A 44 -3.65 -6.21 12.33
C GLU A 44 -3.07 -5.11 11.42
N ALA A 45 -2.56 -4.02 12.01
CA ALA A 45 -1.94 -2.92 11.26
C ALA A 45 -0.67 -3.37 10.53
N GLU A 46 0.18 -4.16 11.19
CA GLU A 46 1.38 -4.72 10.56
C GLU A 46 1.03 -5.67 9.42
N LEU A 47 0.01 -6.52 9.59
CA LEU A 47 -0.48 -7.41 8.54
C LEU A 47 -0.99 -6.63 7.33
N GLN A 48 -1.80 -5.59 7.54
CA GLN A 48 -2.27 -4.71 6.47
C GLN A 48 -1.11 -4.03 5.76
N GLN A 49 -0.11 -3.54 6.49
CA GLN A 49 1.05 -2.89 5.89
C GLN A 49 1.89 -3.87 5.07
N ARG A 50 2.05 -5.12 5.54
CA ARG A 50 2.72 -6.18 4.79
C ARG A 50 1.97 -6.50 3.50
N GLN A 51 0.66 -6.69 3.58
CA GLN A 51 -0.19 -6.95 2.41
C GLN A 51 -0.12 -5.81 1.37
N ALA A 52 -0.20 -4.55 1.83
CA ALA A 52 -0.09 -3.39 0.95
C ALA A 52 1.30 -3.31 0.28
N LYS A 53 2.37 -3.61 1.00
CA LYS A 53 3.72 -3.68 0.44
C LYS A 53 3.85 -4.79 -0.61
N GLU A 54 3.30 -5.96 -0.33
CA GLU A 54 3.35 -7.11 -1.23
C GLU A 54 2.57 -6.84 -2.53
N GLN A 55 1.39 -6.24 -2.43
CA GLN A 55 0.63 -5.76 -3.59
C GLN A 55 1.41 -4.73 -4.41
N ALA A 56 2.02 -3.73 -3.75
CA ALA A 56 2.81 -2.71 -4.44
C ALA A 56 4.05 -3.30 -5.15
N ILE A 57 4.63 -4.38 -4.62
CA ILE A 57 5.73 -5.10 -5.26
C ILE A 57 5.21 -5.83 -6.50
N LEU A 58 4.10 -6.56 -6.38
CA LEU A 58 3.50 -7.30 -7.48
C LEU A 58 3.09 -6.39 -8.65
N GLU A 59 2.47 -5.25 -8.35
CA GLU A 59 2.09 -4.24 -9.37
C GLU A 59 3.32 -3.70 -10.10
N LYS A 60 4.41 -3.42 -9.37
CA LYS A 60 5.67 -2.98 -9.98
C LYS A 60 6.28 -4.05 -10.88
N GLU A 61 6.26 -5.30 -10.45
CA GLU A 61 6.79 -6.41 -11.24
C GLU A 61 5.98 -6.62 -12.53
N GLN A 62 4.64 -6.54 -12.44
CA GLN A 62 3.76 -6.59 -13.61
C GLN A 62 4.03 -5.44 -14.58
N ALA A 63 4.16 -4.21 -14.09
CA ALA A 63 4.45 -3.05 -14.92
C ALA A 63 5.81 -3.16 -15.62
N LEU A 64 6.83 -3.71 -14.94
CA LEU A 64 8.14 -3.98 -15.55
C LEU A 64 8.04 -5.04 -16.65
N LEU A 65 7.29 -6.12 -16.41
CA LEU A 65 7.10 -7.18 -17.38
C LEU A 65 6.35 -6.71 -18.63
N GLU A 66 5.32 -5.89 -18.49
CA GLU A 66 4.61 -5.29 -19.63
C GLU A 66 5.53 -4.38 -20.44
N LYS A 67 6.28 -3.50 -19.78
CA LYS A 67 7.23 -2.61 -20.46
C LYS A 67 8.29 -3.39 -21.24
N GLU A 68 8.77 -4.50 -20.69
CA GLU A 68 9.73 -5.37 -21.36
C GLU A 68 9.11 -6.06 -22.57
N ARG A 69 7.88 -6.59 -22.44
CA ARG A 69 7.14 -7.18 -23.56
C ARG A 69 6.89 -6.17 -24.68
N GLU A 70 6.52 -4.94 -24.34
CA GLU A 70 6.32 -3.88 -25.32
C GLU A 70 7.61 -3.54 -26.07
N ARG A 71 8.74 -3.45 -25.35
CA ARG A 71 10.06 -3.23 -25.97
C ARG A 71 10.40 -4.36 -26.93
N GLN A 72 10.28 -5.61 -26.49
CA GLN A 72 10.56 -6.76 -27.34
C GLN A 72 9.64 -6.82 -28.56
N ALA A 73 8.36 -6.48 -28.40
CA ALA A 73 7.42 -6.42 -29.52
C ALA A 73 7.80 -5.32 -30.52
N LYS A 74 8.18 -4.13 -30.03
CA LYS A 74 8.68 -3.02 -30.86
C LYS A 74 9.96 -3.38 -31.59
N GLU A 75 10.93 -4.00 -30.90
CA GLU A 75 12.19 -4.43 -31.50
C GLU A 75 11.97 -5.48 -32.60
N LYS A 76 11.12 -6.49 -32.35
CA LYS A 76 10.75 -7.49 -33.37
C LYS A 76 10.06 -6.86 -34.57
N LEU A 77 9.16 -5.91 -34.33
CA LEU A 77 8.47 -5.20 -35.40
C LEU A 77 9.46 -4.36 -36.22
N ALA A 78 10.34 -3.60 -35.56
CA ALA A 78 11.38 -2.80 -36.20
C ALA A 78 12.33 -3.69 -37.02
N GLN A 79 12.74 -4.84 -36.49
CA GLN A 79 13.55 -5.82 -37.22
C GLN A 79 12.81 -6.32 -38.47
N LYS A 80 11.53 -6.65 -38.36
CA LYS A 80 10.71 -7.10 -39.50
C LYS A 80 10.54 -6.03 -40.57
N LEU A 81 10.39 -4.77 -40.18
CA LEU A 81 10.32 -3.64 -41.11
C LEU A 81 11.65 -3.44 -41.84
N ARG A 82 12.78 -3.51 -41.12
CA ARG A 82 14.12 -3.44 -41.72
C ARG A 82 14.38 -4.58 -42.71
N GLU A 83 13.93 -5.80 -42.41
CA GLU A 83 13.99 -6.96 -43.34
C GLU A 83 13.22 -6.70 -44.65
N LEU A 84 12.13 -5.93 -44.58
CA LEU A 84 11.33 -5.55 -45.76
C LEU A 84 11.89 -4.31 -46.48
N GLY A 85 13.03 -3.77 -46.06
CA GLY A 85 13.66 -2.58 -46.64
C GLY A 85 13.01 -1.26 -46.21
N ILE A 86 12.17 -1.27 -45.17
CA ILE A 86 11.49 -0.09 -44.62
C ILE A 86 12.24 0.33 -43.35
N ASP A 87 12.64 1.60 -43.27
CA ASP A 87 13.32 2.13 -42.08
C ASP A 87 12.29 2.45 -40.97
N PRO A 88 12.26 1.72 -39.85
CA PRO A 88 11.29 1.94 -38.77
C PRO A 88 11.46 3.30 -38.08
N ASP A 89 12.58 4.00 -38.28
CA ASP A 89 12.85 5.32 -37.70
C ASP A 89 12.29 6.47 -38.57
N THR A 90 11.68 6.16 -39.71
CA THR A 90 11.10 7.13 -40.66
C THR A 90 9.57 7.26 -40.60
N ILE A 91 8.90 6.56 -39.67
CA ILE A 91 7.43 6.54 -39.48
C ILE A 91 7.06 7.16 -38.13
#